data_AF-A0A6L9FQ83-F1
#
_entry.id   AF-A0A6L9FQ83-F1
#
_cell.length_a   1.000
_cell.length_b   1.000
_cell.length_c   1.000
_cell.angle_alpha   90.00
_cell.angle_beta   90.00
_cell.angle_gamma   90.00
#
_symmetry.space_group_name_H-M   'P 1'
#
loop_
_entity.id
_entity.type
_entity.pdbx_description
1 polymer ?
#
loop_
_entity_poly.entity_id
_entity_poly.type
_entity_poly.pdbx_seq_one_letter_code
_entity_poly.pdbx_strand_id
1 'polypeptide(L)' 'MNRKKKINQILKAKQKKQNSKLHKSNKPRYISKAEREKLEAEQVASDTQPDIQDVQEQ' A
#
# COMPACT_ATOMS: atom_id res chain seq x y z
N MET A 1 -26.70 -10.32 27.09
CA MET A 1 -26.71 -9.76 25.72
C MET A 1 -27.39 -10.73 24.78
N ASN A 2 -28.49 -10.35 24.13
CA ASN A 2 -29.20 -11.21 23.19
C ASN A 2 -28.26 -11.78 22.12
N ARG A 3 -28.48 -13.04 21.72
CA ARG A 3 -27.66 -13.78 20.75
C ARG A 3 -27.36 -12.95 19.48
N LYS A 4 -28.38 -12.25 18.96
CA LYS A 4 -28.26 -11.32 17.81
C LYS A 4 -27.20 -10.22 18.04
N LYS A 5 -27.22 -9.57 19.22
CA LYS A 5 -26.23 -8.53 19.56
C LYS A 5 -24.81 -9.10 19.63
N LYS A 6 -24.65 -10.30 20.21
CA LYS A 6 -23.33 -10.95 20.35
C LYS A 6 -22.71 -11.31 19.00
N ILE A 7 -23.51 -11.86 18.08
CA ILE A 7 -23.06 -12.17 16.71
C ILE A 7 -22.60 -10.89 16.00
N ASN A 8 -23.40 -9.83 16.06
CA ASN A 8 -23.05 -8.56 15.41
C ASN A 8 -21.76 -7.94 15.98
N GLN A 9 -21.54 -8.04 17.29
CA GLN A 9 -20.30 -7.57 17.92
C GLN A 9 -19.08 -8.35 17.41
N ILE A 10 -19.19 -9.68 17.32
CA ILE A 10 -18.11 -10.55 16.82
C ILE A 10 -17.78 -10.25 15.36
N LEU A 11 -18.79 -10.09 14.50
CA LEU A 11 -18.60 -9.78 13.08
C LEU A 11 -17.88 -8.43 12.89
N LYS A 12 -18.34 -7.39 13.61
CA LYS A 12 -17.69 -6.07 13.59
C LYS A 12 -16.23 -6.13 14.08
N ALA A 13 -15.95 -6.90 15.13
CA ALA A 13 -14.60 -7.07 15.64
C ALA A 13 -13.68 -7.76 14.62
N LYS A 14 -14.16 -8.81 13.94
CA LYS A 14 -13.42 -9.50 12.87
C LYS A 14 -13.14 -8.59 11.68
N GLN A 15 -14.14 -7.84 11.23
CA GLN A 15 -13.99 -6.88 10.13
C GLN A 15 -12.95 -5.80 10.45
N LYS A 16 -13.01 -5.22 11.65
CA LYS A 16 -12.01 -4.25 12.11
C LYS A 16 -10.60 -4.83 12.15
N LYS A 17 -10.43 -6.08 12.59
CA LYS A 17 -9.14 -6.78 12.63
C LYS A 17 -8.59 -7.09 11.22
N GLN A 18 -9.45 -7.33 10.24
CA GLN A 18 -9.03 -7.49 8.84
C GLN A 18 -8.62 -6.14 8.24
N ASN A 19 -9.42 -5.10 8.42
CA ASN A 19 -9.11 -3.76 7.92
C ASN A 19 -7.83 -3.18 8.53
N SER A 20 -7.60 -3.41 9.84
CA SER A 20 -6.37 -2.95 10.52
C SER A 20 -5.09 -3.57 9.93
N LYS A 21 -5.19 -4.76 9.34
CA LYS A 21 -4.05 -5.43 8.68
C LYS A 21 -3.84 -4.95 7.25
N LEU A 22 -4.87 -4.37 6.62
CA LEU A 22 -4.80 -3.89 5.24
C LEU A 22 -4.32 -2.44 5.15
N HIS A 23 -4.33 -1.69 6.25
CA HIS A 23 -3.82 -0.31 6.28
C HIS A 23 -2.30 -0.26 6.09
N LYS A 24 -1.88 -0.06 4.83
CA LYS A 24 -0.57 0.46 4.49
C LYS A 24 -0.62 1.96 4.76
N SER A 25 0.29 2.51 5.58
CA SER A 25 0.36 3.96 5.72
C SER A 25 0.84 4.57 4.41
N ASN A 26 0.06 5.45 3.79
CA ASN A 26 0.48 6.22 2.59
C ASN A 26 1.62 7.22 2.87
N LYS A 27 2.12 7.26 4.10
CA LYS A 27 3.25 8.11 4.49
C LYS A 27 4.53 7.32 4.27
N PRO A 28 5.54 7.89 3.57
CA PRO A 28 6.85 7.27 3.52
C PRO A 28 7.38 7.17 4.96
N ARG A 29 7.90 6.00 5.31
CA ARG A 29 8.56 5.79 6.59
C ARG A 29 9.73 6.79 6.69
N TYR A 30 9.86 7.48 7.81
CA TYR A 30 11.00 8.36 8.02
C TYR A 30 12.27 7.50 8.04
N ILE A 31 13.15 7.77 7.10
CA ILE A 31 14.45 7.13 6.91
C ILE A 31 15.51 8.22 7.01
N SER A 32 16.71 7.83 7.45
CA SER A 32 17.83 8.78 7.55
C SER A 32 18.20 9.35 6.17
N LYS A 33 18.91 10.51 6.14
CA LYS A 33 19.30 11.16 4.87
C LYS A 33 20.07 10.20 3.94
N ALA A 34 21.01 9.43 4.49
CA ALA A 34 21.80 8.47 3.75
C ALA A 34 20.94 7.32 3.14
N GLU A 35 19.93 6.85 3.87
CA GLU A 35 19.02 5.81 3.36
C GLU A 35 18.06 6.35 2.30
N ARG A 36 17.71 7.64 2.37
CA ARG A 36 16.86 8.31 1.37
C ARG A 36 17.58 8.45 0.03
N GLU A 37 18.83 8.89 0.04
CA GLU A 37 19.66 9.00 -1.17
C GLU A 37 19.82 7.63 -1.85
N LYS A 38 20.00 6.57 -1.07
CA LYS A 38 20.11 5.19 -1.58
C LYS A 38 18.81 4.72 -2.24
N LEU A 39 17.65 5.02 -1.64
CA LEU A 39 16.34 4.64 -2.17
C LEU A 39 15.92 5.48 -3.39
N GLU A 40 16.27 6.76 -3.45
CA GLU A 40 16.03 7.62 -4.61
C GLU A 40 16.86 7.15 -5.82
N ALA A 41 18.13 6.76 -5.62
CA ALA A 41 18.96 6.16 -6.68
C ALA A 41 18.39 4.85 -7.22
N GLU A 42 17.76 4.03 -6.35
CA GLU A 42 17.14 2.75 -6.73
C GLU A 42 15.78 2.95 -7.44
N GLN A 43 15.00 3.96 -7.05
CA GLN A 43 13.73 4.31 -7.72
C GLN A 43 13.92 4.89 -9.11
N VAL A 44 14.92 5.77 -9.31
CA VAL A 44 15.24 6.33 -10.63
C VAL A 44 15.64 5.23 -11.63
N ALA A 45 16.30 4.17 -11.15
CA ALA A 45 16.65 3.01 -11.98
C ALA A 45 15.43 2.16 -12.37
N SER A 46 14.40 2.07 -11.53
CA SER A 46 13.18 1.28 -11.82
C SER A 46 12.16 2.01 -12.69
N ASP A 47 12.09 3.34 -12.64
CA ASP A 47 11.14 4.14 -13.43
C ASP A 47 11.63 4.43 -14.87
N THR A 48 12.82 3.98 -15.25
CA THR A 48 13.36 4.12 -16.63
C THR A 48 13.10 2.86 -17.48
N GLN A 49 11.87 2.34 -17.44
CA GLN A 49 11.35 1.50 -18.53
C GLN A 49 10.51 2.40 -19.45
N PRO A 50 11.05 2.86 -20.59
CA PRO A 50 10.23 3.54 -21.58
C PRO A 50 9.24 2.54 -22.19
N ASP A 51 7.95 2.84 -22.08
CA ASP A 51 6.90 2.26 -22.93
C ASP A 51 7.25 2.57 -24.38
N ILE A 52 7.81 1.59 -25.10
CA ILE A 52 7.99 1.64 -26.55
C ILE A 52 6.82 0.90 -27.18
N GLN A 53 5.63 1.50 -27.26
CA GLN A 53 4.56 1.05 -28.16
C GLN A 53 3.73 2.27 -28.65
N ASP A 54 3.35 2.20 -29.93
CA ASP A 54 2.51 3.13 -30.70
C ASP A 54 3.11 4.41 -31.29
N VAL A 55 3.87 4.25 -32.38
CA VAL A 55 3.62 5.04 -33.62
C VAL A 55 3.89 4.16 -34.85
N GLN A 56 2.90 3.34 -35.23
CA GLN A 56 2.84 2.71 -36.55
C GLN A 56 1.53 3.16 -37.22
N GLU A 57 1.59 4.32 -37.88
CA GLU A 57 0.51 4.80 -38.75
C GLU A 57 1.18 5.24 -40.07
N GLN A 58 1.25 4.30 -41.02
CA GLN A 58 1.30 4.51 -42.48
C GLN A 58 0.64 3.32 -43.17
#